data_AF-A0A442SH92-F1
#
_entry.id   AF-A0A442SH92-F1
#
_cell.length_a   1.000
_cell.length_b   1.000
_cell.length_c   1.000
_cell.angle_alpha   90.00
_cell.angle_beta   90.00
_cell.angle_gamma   90.00
#
_symmetry.space_group_name_H-M   'P 1'
#
loop_
_entity.id
_entity.type
_entity.pdbx_description
1 polymer ?
#
loop_
_entity_poly.entity_id
_entity_poly.type
_entity_poly.pdbx_seq_one_letter_code
_entity_poly.pdbx_strand_id
1 'polypeptide(L)'
;MTELRSHVMVRGEPRFDMVGQKLPDPLHDTDEQISPGLVTRLHRYALKELEDNGFEVSAWPCEVYTMDGDQRPSQRYYCVEFTHPKGGMVGVQGIMTRHGWPFLDHGFCVDRERS
;
A
#
# COMPACT_ATOMS: atom_id res chain seq x y z
N MET A 1 5.29 3.32 20.04
CA MET A 1 5.55 3.52 18.60
C MET A 1 4.51 2.73 17.85
N THR A 2 3.79 3.37 16.95
CA THR A 2 2.82 2.71 16.07
C THR A 2 3.57 1.69 15.19
N GLU A 3 3.03 0.49 15.06
CA GLU A 3 3.67 -0.58 14.28
C GLU A 3 3.68 -0.19 12.79
N LEU A 4 4.85 -0.23 12.16
CA LEU A 4 5.05 0.09 10.74
C LEU A 4 5.61 -1.14 10.04
N ARG A 5 4.79 -1.75 9.17
CA ARG A 5 5.16 -2.92 8.38
C ARG A 5 5.35 -2.54 6.92
N SER A 6 6.16 -3.30 6.19
CA SER A 6 6.32 -3.08 4.75
C SER A 6 6.54 -4.37 3.98
N HIS A 7 5.90 -4.47 2.81
CA HIS A 7 5.89 -5.68 1.99
C HIS A 7 6.01 -5.34 0.49
N VAL A 8 6.70 -6.18 -0.26
CA VAL A 8 6.76 -6.09 -1.73
C VAL A 8 6.16 -7.37 -2.28
N MET A 9 5.05 -7.22 -2.98
CA MET A 9 4.31 -8.33 -3.59
C MET A 9 4.41 -8.29 -5.11
N VAL A 10 4.27 -9.45 -5.73
CA VAL A 10 4.15 -9.63 -7.18
C VAL A 10 2.83 -10.31 -7.50
N ARG A 11 2.20 -9.87 -8.59
CA ARG A 11 1.04 -10.57 -9.17
C ARG A 11 1.50 -11.89 -9.79
N GLY A 12 0.92 -12.98 -9.34
CA GLY A 12 1.12 -14.29 -9.94
C GLY A 12 0.37 -14.45 -11.26
N GLU A 13 0.55 -15.61 -11.88
CA GLU A 13 -0.03 -15.92 -13.18
C GLU A 13 -1.57 -15.81 -13.18
N PRO A 14 -2.17 -15.24 -14.24
CA PRO A 14 -3.63 -15.18 -14.39
C PRO A 14 -4.25 -16.58 -14.33
N ARG A 15 -5.31 -16.70 -13.53
CA ARG A 15 -6.10 -17.94 -13.41
C ARG A 15 -7.48 -17.72 -13.99
N PHE A 16 -8.10 -18.79 -14.45
CA PHE A 16 -9.45 -18.78 -15.01
C PHE A 16 -10.28 -19.89 -14.38
N ASP A 17 -11.58 -19.65 -14.23
CA ASP A 17 -12.51 -20.69 -13.79
C ASP A 17 -12.82 -21.68 -14.94
N MET A 18 -13.65 -22.70 -14.65
CA MET A 18 -14.00 -23.73 -15.63
C MET A 18 -14.84 -23.20 -16.81
N VAL A 19 -15.35 -21.97 -16.75
CA VAL A 19 -16.11 -21.32 -17.83
C VAL A 19 -15.33 -20.20 -18.50
N GLY A 20 -14.04 -20.06 -18.20
CA GLY A 20 -13.13 -19.09 -18.83
C GLY A 20 -13.19 -17.67 -18.27
N GLN A 21 -13.84 -17.44 -17.13
CA GLN A 21 -13.80 -16.13 -16.46
C GLN A 21 -12.49 -15.96 -15.71
N LYS A 22 -11.88 -14.77 -15.83
CA LYS A 22 -10.63 -14.46 -15.12
C LYS A 22 -10.90 -14.39 -13.62
N LEU A 23 -10.13 -15.16 -12.85
CA LEU A 23 -10.10 -15.12 -11.40
C LEU A 23 -9.18 -14.00 -10.90
N PRO A 24 -9.35 -13.53 -9.65
CA PRO A 24 -8.43 -12.59 -9.04
C PRO A 24 -6.98 -13.09 -9.09
N ASP A 25 -6.09 -12.18 -9.49
CA ASP A 25 -4.66 -12.45 -9.57
C ASP A 25 -4.15 -12.76 -8.14
N PRO A 26 -3.46 -13.90 -7.91
CA PRO A 26 -2.85 -14.17 -6.62
C PRO A 26 -1.70 -13.18 -6.39
N LEU A 27 -1.46 -12.80 -5.13
CA LEU A 27 -0.29 -12.02 -4.73
C LEU A 27 0.71 -12.92 -4.02
N HIS A 28 1.98 -12.76 -4.35
CA HIS A 28 3.09 -13.48 -3.73
C HIS A 28 4.06 -12.49 -3.12
N ASP A 29 4.45 -12.72 -1.86
CA ASP A 29 5.54 -11.98 -1.24
C ASP A 29 6.85 -12.24 -1.96
N THR A 30 7.67 -11.21 -2.06
CA THR A 30 9.02 -11.28 -2.61
C THR A 30 10.06 -11.09 -1.51
N ASP A 31 11.30 -11.54 -1.74
CA ASP A 31 12.44 -11.27 -0.84
C ASP A 31 12.88 -9.80 -0.89
N GLU A 32 12.32 -9.01 -1.81
CA GLU A 32 12.61 -7.58 -1.90
C GLU A 32 12.01 -6.80 -0.74
N GLN A 33 12.69 -5.71 -0.38
CA GLN A 33 12.25 -4.82 0.68
C GLN A 33 12.21 -3.38 0.19
N ILE A 34 11.19 -2.65 0.63
CA ILE A 34 11.14 -1.20 0.46
C ILE A 34 12.18 -0.59 1.39
N SER A 35 13.09 0.23 0.85
CA SER A 35 14.13 0.85 1.67
C SER A 35 13.52 1.61 2.87
N PRO A 36 14.10 1.55 4.08
CA PRO A 36 13.52 2.18 5.28
C PRO A 36 13.26 3.69 5.13
N GLY A 37 14.14 4.39 4.42
CA GLY A 37 13.98 5.81 4.13
C GLY A 37 12.83 6.11 3.18
N LEU A 38 12.50 5.20 2.26
CA LEU A 38 11.30 5.34 1.42
C LEU A 38 10.03 5.02 2.20
N VAL A 39 10.02 3.95 3.00
CA VAL A 39 8.89 3.60 3.89
C VAL A 39 8.51 4.80 4.77
N THR A 40 9.51 5.43 5.40
CA THR A 40 9.29 6.61 6.25
C THR A 40 8.71 7.79 5.48
N ARG A 41 9.15 8.03 4.24
CA ARG A 41 8.63 9.12 3.39
C ARG A 41 7.20 8.85 2.95
N LEU A 42 6.89 7.63 2.53
CA LEU A 42 5.55 7.21 2.14
C LEU A 42 4.58 7.31 3.33
N HIS A 43 4.97 6.82 4.51
CA HIS A 43 4.18 6.96 5.72
C HIS A 43 3.89 8.42 6.04
N ARG A 44 4.90 9.30 6.03
CA ARG A 44 4.72 10.73 6.33
C ARG A 44 3.83 11.42 5.29
N TYR A 45 3.99 11.08 4.01
CA TYR A 45 3.16 11.60 2.94
C TYR A 45 1.70 11.21 3.15
N ALA A 46 1.41 9.92 3.31
CA ALA A 46 0.05 9.43 3.48
C ALA A 46 -0.61 9.94 4.76
N LEU A 47 0.13 10.00 5.87
CA LEU A 47 -0.36 10.57 7.12
C LEU A 47 -0.78 12.04 6.92
N LYS A 48 0.08 12.83 6.26
CA LYS A 48 -0.20 14.23 5.97
C LYS A 48 -1.43 14.40 5.07
N GLU A 49 -1.53 13.63 3.99
CA GLU A 49 -2.69 13.70 3.09
C GLU A 49 -4.00 13.34 3.81
N LEU A 50 -3.99 12.33 4.67
CA LEU A 50 -5.16 11.95 5.45
C LEU A 50 -5.53 13.01 6.50
N GLU A 51 -4.55 13.55 7.23
CA GLU A 51 -4.77 14.63 8.21
C GLU A 51 -5.28 15.91 7.55
N ASP A 52 -4.70 16.31 6.42
CA ASP A 52 -5.12 17.48 5.64
C ASP A 52 -6.56 17.33 5.10
N ASN A 53 -7.06 16.09 4.98
CA ASN A 53 -8.43 15.77 4.57
C ASN A 53 -9.36 15.37 5.75
N GLY A 54 -8.91 15.56 7.00
CA GLY A 54 -9.75 15.44 8.20
C GLY A 54 -9.79 14.06 8.86
N PHE A 55 -8.88 13.15 8.52
CA PHE A 55 -8.76 11.84 9.16
C PHE A 55 -7.69 11.85 10.27
N GLU A 56 -8.01 11.28 11.44
CA GLU A 56 -7.08 11.14 12.56
C GLU A 56 -6.64 9.67 12.71
N VAL A 57 -5.48 9.34 12.13
CA VAL A 57 -4.98 7.94 12.01
C VAL A 57 -3.58 7.71 12.56
N SER A 58 -2.96 8.74 13.17
CA SER A 58 -1.55 8.73 13.61
C SER A 58 -1.20 7.61 14.60
N ALA A 59 -2.17 7.15 15.38
CA ALA A 59 -2.02 6.08 16.36
C ALA A 59 -2.32 4.67 15.79
N TRP A 60 -2.75 4.55 14.54
CA TRP A 60 -3.20 3.30 13.95
C TRP A 60 -2.03 2.55 13.30
N PRO A 61 -1.89 1.22 13.53
CA PRO A 61 -0.94 0.39 12.79
C PRO A 61 -0.93 0.70 11.30
N CYS A 62 0.27 0.86 10.73
CA CYS A 62 0.46 1.25 9.34
C CYS A 62 1.19 0.16 8.56
N GLU A 63 0.70 -0.08 7.35
CA GLU A 63 1.31 -0.96 6.38
C GLU A 63 1.66 -0.19 5.11
N VAL A 64 2.89 -0.35 4.63
CA VAL A 64 3.39 0.25 3.39
C VAL A 64 3.76 -0.85 2.42
N TYR A 65 3.07 -0.95 1.29
CA TYR A 65 3.32 -2.04 0.36
C TYR A 65 3.27 -1.61 -1.10
N THR A 66 3.67 -2.53 -1.97
CA THR A 66 3.51 -2.42 -3.42
C THR A 66 3.16 -3.79 -3.98
N MET A 67 2.32 -3.82 -5.01
CA MET A 67 1.97 -5.04 -5.76
C MET A 67 2.76 -5.16 -7.08
N ASP A 68 3.61 -4.18 -7.38
CA ASP A 68 4.41 -4.10 -8.61
C ASP A 68 5.86 -4.53 -8.36
N GLY A 69 6.07 -5.59 -7.57
CA GLY A 69 7.40 -6.06 -7.19
C GLY A 69 8.26 -6.52 -8.38
N ASP A 70 7.64 -6.83 -9.51
CA ASP A 70 8.28 -7.18 -10.78
C ASP A 70 8.86 -5.95 -11.52
N GLN A 71 8.38 -4.75 -11.18
CA GLN A 71 8.87 -3.50 -11.76
C GLN A 71 10.07 -2.95 -10.98
N ARG A 72 10.82 -2.04 -11.62
CA ARG A 72 11.88 -1.30 -10.92
C ARG A 72 11.27 -0.38 -9.85
N PRO A 73 11.95 -0.11 -8.73
CA PRO A 73 11.42 0.75 -7.67
C PRO A 73 10.91 2.13 -8.13
N SER A 74 11.51 2.71 -9.18
CA SER A 74 11.08 3.99 -9.76
C SER A 74 9.80 3.93 -10.60
N GLN A 75 9.27 2.74 -10.87
CA GLN A 75 8.08 2.50 -11.68
C GLN A 75 6.92 1.91 -10.86
N ARG A 76 7.18 1.50 -9.61
CA ARG A 76 6.18 0.93 -8.72
C ARG A 76 5.17 1.97 -8.25
N TYR A 77 3.95 1.52 -8.07
CA TYR A 77 2.96 2.21 -7.26
C TYR A 77 3.00 1.68 -5.83
N TYR A 78 2.96 2.60 -4.87
CA TYR A 78 2.97 2.27 -3.45
C TYR A 78 1.60 2.56 -2.82
N CYS A 79 1.27 1.79 -1.80
CA CYS A 79 0.05 1.93 -1.03
C CYS A 79 0.43 2.06 0.43
N VAL A 80 -0.25 2.94 1.15
CA VAL A 80 -0.07 3.13 2.58
C VAL A 80 -1.41 3.05 3.26
N GLU A 81 -1.56 2.12 4.18
CA GLU A 81 -2.83 1.84 4.83
C GLU A 81 -2.68 1.89 6.34
N PHE A 82 -3.68 2.47 6.99
CA PHE A 82 -3.79 2.59 8.43
C PHE A 82 -5.00 1.78 8.90
N THR A 83 -4.78 0.84 9.80
CA THR A 83 -5.84 -0.06 10.28
C THR A 83 -6.19 0.28 11.71
N HIS A 84 -7.43 0.70 11.95
CA HIS A 84 -7.94 0.92 13.31
C HIS A 84 -7.93 -0.41 14.07
N PRO A 85 -7.60 -0.45 15.37
CA PRO A 85 -7.65 -1.67 16.19
C PRO A 85 -9.01 -2.38 16.30
N LYS A 86 -10.06 -1.83 15.66
CA LYS A 86 -11.41 -2.40 15.59
C LYS A 86 -11.74 -2.95 14.20
N GLY A 87 -10.78 -2.97 13.27
CA GLY A 87 -10.88 -3.62 11.95
C GLY A 87 -11.02 -2.68 10.75
N GLY A 88 -11.57 -1.46 10.93
CA GLY A 88 -11.70 -0.50 9.83
C GLY A 88 -10.34 -0.01 9.33
N MET A 89 -10.20 0.18 8.01
CA MET A 89 -8.96 0.63 7.38
C MET A 89 -9.22 1.86 6.52
N VAL A 90 -8.26 2.78 6.52
CA VAL A 90 -8.18 3.91 5.57
C VAL A 90 -6.77 4.01 5.05
N GLY A 91 -6.61 4.32 3.76
CA GLY A 91 -5.30 4.38 3.15
C GLY A 91 -5.23 5.31 1.96
N VAL A 92 -4.00 5.57 1.52
CA VAL A 92 -3.66 6.32 0.32
C VAL A 92 -3.09 5.34 -0.69
N GLN A 93 -3.68 5.31 -1.89
CA GLN A 93 -3.41 4.31 -2.92
C GLN A 93 -2.68 4.92 -4.11
N GLY A 94 -1.90 4.10 -4.82
CA GLY A 94 -1.32 4.50 -6.10
C GLY A 94 -0.26 5.60 -5.97
N ILE A 95 0.46 5.67 -4.86
CA ILE A 95 1.49 6.68 -4.62
C ILE A 95 2.68 6.44 -5.56
N MET A 96 2.96 7.40 -6.42
CA MET A 96 4.12 7.44 -7.29
C MET A 96 5.29 8.16 -6.64
N THR A 97 6.51 7.70 -6.94
CA THR A 97 7.74 8.35 -6.46
C THR A 97 8.57 8.89 -7.62
N ARG A 98 9.20 10.06 -7.40
CA ARG A 98 10.19 10.64 -8.31
C ARG A 98 11.45 10.92 -7.52
N HIS A 99 12.55 10.27 -7.90
CA HIS A 99 13.79 10.26 -7.11
C HIS A 99 13.57 9.82 -5.64
N GLY A 100 12.63 8.89 -5.44
CA GLY A 100 12.22 8.37 -4.13
C GLY A 100 11.29 9.30 -3.33
N TRP A 101 10.94 10.48 -3.83
CA TRP A 101 10.00 11.38 -3.17
C TRP A 101 8.58 11.15 -3.69
N PRO A 102 7.59 10.91 -2.81
CA PRO A 102 6.19 10.87 -3.19
C PRO A 102 5.78 12.20 -3.85
N PHE A 103 5.05 12.15 -4.97
CA PHE A 103 4.63 13.37 -5.68
C PHE A 103 3.21 13.32 -6.25
N LEU A 104 2.60 12.13 -6.33
CA LEU A 104 1.26 11.91 -6.85
C LEU A 104 0.69 10.65 -6.22
N ASP A 105 -0.61 10.62 -5.98
CA ASP A 105 -1.38 9.46 -5.56
C ASP A 105 -2.71 9.40 -6.32
N HIS A 106 -3.42 8.28 -6.19
CA HIS A 106 -4.71 8.05 -6.83
C HIS A 106 -5.88 8.18 -5.85
N GLY A 107 -5.67 8.85 -4.71
CA GLY A 107 -6.68 9.13 -3.71
C GLY A 107 -6.77 8.09 -2.61
N PHE A 108 -7.88 8.18 -1.87
CA PHE A 108 -8.10 7.42 -0.64
C PHE A 108 -8.92 6.16 -0.87
N CYS A 109 -8.61 5.14 -0.09
CA CYS A 109 -9.43 3.95 0.05
C CYS A 109 -9.92 3.81 1.49
N VAL A 110 -11.09 3.19 1.65
CA VAL A 110 -11.61 2.76 2.94
C VAL A 110 -12.05 1.31 2.83
N ASP A 111 -11.79 0.53 3.87
CA ASP A 111 -12.26 -0.84 3.99
C ASP A 111 -12.87 -1.07 5.38
N ARG A 112 -13.88 -1.94 5.42
CA ARG A 112 -14.65 -2.29 6.62
C ARG A 112 -14.17 -3.57 7.28
N GLU A 113 -13.52 -4.47 6.52
CA GLU A 113 -13.26 -5.85 6.96
C GLU A 113 -11.81 -6.27 6.69
N ARG A 114 -10.86 -5.57 7.31
CA ARG A 114 -9.47 -6.08 7.36
C ARG A 114 -9.31 -6.94 8.61
N SER A 115 -9.48 -8.25 8.42
CA SER A 115 -9.29 -9.31 9.43
C SER A 115 -7.84 -9.66 9.67
#